data_AF-A0A7V7ARY6-F1
#
_entry.id   AF-A0A7V7ARY6-F1
#
_cell.length_a   1.000
_cell.length_b   1.000
_cell.length_c   1.000
_cell.angle_alpha   90.00
_cell.angle_beta   90.00
_cell.angle_gamma   90.00
#
_symmetry.space_group_name_H-M   'P 1'
#
loop_
_entity.id
_entity.type
_entity.pdbx_description
1 polymer ?
#
loop_
_entity_poly.entity_id
_entity_poly.type
_entity_poly.pdbx_seq_one_letter_code
_entity_poly.pdbx_strand_id
1 'polypeptide(L)'
;MTVGTRLHQALANLEGVKADFESFALETEDAQAKNEFNQYARQLENIAQGFRQRVNYVEQQEPQYKVKQQAQQQVQQQAQQQAKQRAQQPPHMH
;
A
#
# COMPACT_ATOMS: atom_id res chain seq x y z
N MET A 1 -11.70 -4.48 -8.30
CA MET A 1 -10.22 -4.58 -8.28
C MET A 1 -9.69 -3.43 -9.11
N THR A 2 -8.94 -2.52 -8.51
CA THR A 2 -8.45 -1.33 -9.21
C THR A 2 -7.13 -1.62 -9.94
N VAL A 3 -6.55 -0.64 -10.65
CA VAL A 3 -5.22 -0.83 -11.23
C VAL A 3 -4.20 -0.92 -10.10
N GLY A 4 -4.30 -0.07 -9.09
CA GLY A 4 -3.48 -0.12 -7.87
C GLY A 4 -3.53 -1.49 -7.20
N THR A 5 -4.72 -2.09 -7.03
CA THR A 5 -4.84 -3.45 -6.45
C THR A 5 -4.10 -4.50 -7.28
N ARG A 6 -4.18 -4.44 -8.63
CA ARG A 6 -3.47 -5.38 -9.51
C ARG A 6 -1.96 -5.21 -9.44
N LEU A 7 -1.49 -3.96 -9.33
CA LEU A 7 -0.07 -3.66 -9.19
C LEU A 7 0.49 -4.15 -7.85
N HIS A 8 -0.25 -3.98 -6.75
CA HIS A 8 0.11 -4.55 -5.45
C HIS A 8 0.21 -6.07 -5.48
N GLN A 9 -0.76 -6.74 -6.11
CA GLN A 9 -0.70 -8.19 -6.25
C GLN A 9 0.54 -8.63 -7.03
N ALA A 10 0.87 -7.92 -8.12
CA ALA A 10 2.08 -8.21 -8.89
C ALA A 10 3.36 -7.97 -8.06
N LEU A 11 3.40 -6.91 -7.24
CA LEU A 11 4.51 -6.65 -6.33
C LEU A 11 4.66 -7.75 -5.28
N ALA A 12 3.56 -8.21 -4.68
CA ALA A 12 3.58 -9.31 -3.72
C ALA A 12 4.07 -10.63 -4.35
N ASN A 13 3.65 -10.91 -5.59
CA ASN A 13 4.15 -12.08 -6.32
C ASN A 13 5.67 -11.97 -6.58
N LEU A 14 6.16 -10.78 -6.93
CA LEU A 14 7.59 -10.53 -7.14
C LEU A 14 8.42 -10.75 -5.86
N GLU A 15 7.91 -10.26 -4.72
CA GLU A 15 8.51 -10.46 -3.40
C GLU A 15 8.51 -11.95 -3.01
N GLY A 16 7.47 -12.70 -3.37
CA GLY A 16 7.43 -14.15 -3.22
C GLY A 16 8.54 -14.86 -4.00
N VAL A 17 8.69 -14.56 -5.30
CA VAL A 17 9.75 -15.14 -6.13
C VAL A 17 11.15 -14.80 -5.59
N LYS A 18 11.33 -13.59 -5.04
CA LYS A 18 12.59 -13.23 -4.37
C LYS A 18 12.86 -14.15 -3.17
N ALA A 19 11.87 -14.36 -2.31
CA ALA A 19 12.01 -15.24 -1.14
C ALA A 19 12.28 -16.70 -1.56
N ASP A 20 11.69 -17.15 -2.67
CA ASP A 20 11.98 -18.47 -3.24
C ASP A 20 13.46 -18.58 -3.65
N PHE A 21 14.03 -17.59 -4.32
CA PHE A 21 15.46 -17.59 -4.65
C PHE A 21 16.37 -17.52 -3.43
N GLU A 22 16.01 -16.75 -2.40
CA GLU A 22 16.75 -16.75 -1.13
C GLU A 22 16.73 -18.15 -0.49
N SER A 23 15.59 -18.85 -0.56
CA SER A 23 15.43 -20.22 -0.04
C SER A 23 16.26 -21.23 -0.86
N PHE A 24 16.19 -21.17 -2.19
CA PHE A 24 17.00 -22.05 -3.07
C PHE A 24 18.51 -21.84 -2.86
N ALA A 25 18.94 -20.62 -2.56
CA ALA A 25 20.35 -20.34 -2.21
C ALA A 25 20.78 -20.96 -0.87
N LEU A 26 19.85 -21.19 0.06
CA LEU A 26 20.11 -21.86 1.33
C LEU A 26 20.10 -23.39 1.18
N GLU A 27 19.21 -23.91 0.34
CA GLU A 27 19.00 -25.35 0.14
C GLU A 27 20.02 -25.99 -0.81
N THR A 28 20.56 -25.23 -1.77
CA THR A 28 21.50 -25.78 -2.76
C THR A 28 22.89 -26.03 -2.17
N GLU A 29 23.48 -27.18 -2.53
CA GLU A 29 24.87 -27.52 -2.22
C GLU A 29 25.85 -27.01 -3.30
N ASP A 30 25.34 -26.59 -4.47
CA ASP A 30 26.15 -26.06 -5.56
C ASP A 30 26.55 -24.60 -5.26
N ALA A 31 27.85 -24.35 -5.12
CA ALA A 31 28.38 -23.04 -4.79
C ALA A 31 28.13 -21.97 -5.87
N GLN A 32 28.10 -22.36 -7.16
CA GLN A 32 27.79 -21.46 -8.26
C GLN A 32 26.30 -21.12 -8.25
N ALA A 33 25.42 -22.11 -8.14
CA ALA A 33 23.97 -21.92 -8.08
C ALA A 33 23.59 -21.04 -6.88
N LYS A 34 24.23 -21.25 -5.72
CA LYS A 34 24.05 -20.40 -4.54
C LYS A 34 24.36 -18.93 -4.83
N ASN A 35 25.45 -18.64 -5.54
CA ASN A 35 25.80 -17.27 -5.90
C ASN A 35 24.79 -16.69 -6.90
N GLU A 36 24.39 -17.46 -7.91
CA GLU A 36 23.40 -17.05 -8.91
C GLU A 36 22.04 -16.72 -8.27
N PHE A 37 21.50 -17.58 -7.41
CA PHE A 37 20.23 -17.33 -6.71
C PHE A 37 20.29 -16.09 -5.81
N ASN A 38 21.41 -15.89 -5.10
CA ASN A 38 21.63 -14.67 -4.33
C ASN A 38 21.68 -13.42 -5.22
N GLN A 39 22.27 -13.50 -6.41
CA GLN A 39 22.28 -12.40 -7.38
C GLN A 39 20.88 -12.12 -7.93
N TYR A 40 20.11 -13.16 -8.26
CA TYR A 40 18.72 -12.99 -8.72
C TYR A 40 17.85 -12.36 -7.64
N ALA A 41 17.94 -12.80 -6.38
CA ALA A 41 17.23 -12.18 -5.27
C ALA A 41 17.55 -10.68 -5.12
N ARG A 42 18.83 -10.30 -5.28
CA ARG A 42 19.26 -8.88 -5.25
C ARG A 42 18.71 -8.07 -6.43
N GLN A 43 18.68 -8.65 -7.64
CA GLN A 43 18.09 -8.01 -8.80
C GLN A 43 16.59 -7.79 -8.61
N LEU A 44 15.88 -8.80 -8.08
CA LEU A 44 14.46 -8.71 -7.76
C LEU A 44 14.18 -7.66 -6.68
N GLU A 45 15.02 -7.56 -5.65
CA GLU A 45 14.91 -6.51 -4.63
C GLU A 45 14.97 -5.11 -5.26
N ASN A 46 15.94 -4.85 -6.14
CA ASN A 46 16.06 -3.57 -6.84
C ASN A 46 14.83 -3.27 -7.72
N ILE A 47 14.32 -4.28 -8.43
CA ILE A 47 13.11 -4.15 -9.24
C ILE A 47 11.90 -3.86 -8.35
N ALA A 48 11.75 -4.60 -7.24
CA ALA A 48 10.64 -4.44 -6.29
C ALA A 48 10.61 -3.03 -5.69
N GLN A 49 11.78 -2.47 -5.34
CA GLN A 49 11.88 -1.10 -4.83
C GLN A 49 11.37 -0.07 -5.84
N GLY A 50 11.85 -0.14 -7.09
CA GLY A 50 11.37 0.75 -8.15
C GLY A 50 9.89 0.54 -8.46
N PHE A 51 9.43 -0.71 -8.47
CA PHE A 51 8.03 -1.04 -8.75
C PHE A 51 7.10 -0.54 -7.64
N ARG A 52 7.49 -0.66 -6.37
CA ARG A 52 6.74 -0.14 -5.21
C ARG A 52 6.50 1.36 -5.31
N GLN A 53 7.49 2.14 -5.76
CA GLN A 53 7.29 3.57 -6.01
C GLN A 53 6.19 3.81 -7.05
N ARG A 54 6.15 3.00 -8.11
CA ARG A 54 5.12 3.10 -9.15
C ARG A 54 3.75 2.68 -8.65
N VAL A 55 3.66 1.63 -7.84
CA VAL A 55 2.41 1.18 -7.22
C VAL A 55 1.81 2.31 -6.37
N ASN A 56 2.60 2.86 -5.45
CA ASN A 56 2.18 3.94 -4.56
C ASN A 56 1.68 5.18 -5.35
N TYR A 57 2.40 5.55 -6.42
CA TYR A 57 1.98 6.66 -7.27
C TYR A 57 0.63 6.40 -7.94
N VAL A 58 0.43 5.21 -8.51
CA VAL A 58 -0.84 4.86 -9.19
C VAL A 58 -2.00 4.85 -8.21
N GLU A 59 -1.84 4.30 -7.02
CA GLU A 59 -2.88 4.29 -5.98
C GLU A 59 -3.36 5.68 -5.59
N GLN A 60 -2.44 6.65 -5.50
CA GLN A 60 -2.78 8.04 -5.19
C GLN A 60 -3.58 8.73 -6.32
N GLN A 61 -3.43 8.26 -7.55
CA GLN A 61 -4.15 8.79 -8.70
C GLN A 61 -5.55 8.20 -8.87
N GLU A 62 -5.88 7.13 -8.16
CA GLU A 62 -7.16 6.46 -8.33
C GLU A 62 -8.32 7.33 -7.82
N PRO A 63 -9.44 7.37 -8.57
CA PRO A 63 -10.60 8.18 -8.22
C PRO A 63 -11.17 7.81 -6.84
N GLN A 64 -11.07 6.53 -6.46
CA GLN A 64 -11.55 6.05 -5.16
C GLN A 64 -10.77 6.67 -3.98
N TYR A 65 -9.46 6.92 -4.13
CA TYR A 65 -8.66 7.58 -3.11
C TYR A 65 -9.12 9.03 -2.91
N LYS A 66 -9.40 9.74 -4.02
CA LYS A 66 -9.94 11.11 -4.01
C LYS A 66 -11.33 11.19 -3.40
N VAL A 67 -12.23 10.26 -3.75
CA VAL A 67 -13.60 10.20 -3.21
C VAL A 67 -13.58 9.92 -1.70
N LYS A 68 -12.72 9.00 -1.22
CA LYS A 68 -12.59 8.72 0.21
C LYS A 68 -12.14 9.94 1.01
N GLN A 69 -11.18 10.72 0.48
CA GLN A 69 -10.75 11.98 1.12
C GLN A 69 -11.88 13.01 1.16
N GLN A 70 -12.63 13.19 0.06
CA GLN A 70 -13.77 14.11 0.03
C GLN A 70 -14.88 13.69 1.00
N ALA A 71 -15.22 12.41 1.05
CA ALA A 71 -16.22 11.89 1.97
C ALA A 71 -15.84 12.13 3.44
N GLN A 72 -14.56 11.92 3.80
CA GLN A 72 -14.06 12.19 5.15
C GLN A 72 -14.15 13.68 5.52
N GLN A 73 -13.81 14.59 4.59
CA GLN A 73 -13.94 16.03 4.82
C GLN A 73 -15.39 16.46 5.01
N GLN A 74 -16.34 15.88 4.25
CA GLN A 74 -17.76 16.16 4.40
C GLN A 74 -18.29 15.75 5.77
N VAL A 75 -17.97 14.54 6.24
CA VAL A 75 -18.37 14.05 7.57
C VAL A 75 -17.82 14.96 8.67
N GLN A 76 -16.58 15.42 8.54
CA GLN A 76 -15.94 16.28 9.52
C GLN A 76 -16.58 17.69 9.57
N GLN A 77 -16.92 18.27 8.41
CA GLN A 77 -17.64 19.55 8.36
C GLN A 77 -19.04 19.44 8.97
N GLN A 78 -19.75 18.34 8.70
CA GLN A 78 -21.10 18.11 9.22
C GLN A 78 -21.09 17.94 10.75
N ALA A 79 -20.13 17.18 11.30
CA ALA A 79 -19.94 17.05 12.74
C ALA A 79 -19.63 18.40 13.42
N GLN A 80 -18.83 19.24 12.76
CA GLN A 80 -18.47 20.57 13.29
C GLN A 80 -19.65 21.54 13.29
N GLN A 81 -20.51 21.50 12.27
CA GLN A 81 -21.74 22.29 12.22
C GLN A 81 -22.72 21.84 13.31
N GLN A 82 -22.87 20.53 13.52
CA GLN A 82 -23.75 19.98 14.54
C GLN A 82 -23.27 20.33 15.96
N ALA A 83 -21.95 20.28 16.20
CA ALA A 83 -21.35 20.71 17.46
C ALA A 83 -21.59 22.20 17.74
N LYS A 84 -21.47 23.06 16.72
CA LYS A 84 -21.76 24.50 16.85
C LYS A 84 -23.23 24.78 17.15
N GLN A 85 -24.15 24.06 16.51
CA GLN A 85 -25.60 24.20 16.79
C GLN A 85 -25.93 23.75 18.21
N ARG A 86 -25.31 22.66 18.70
CA ARG A 86 -25.51 22.16 20.06
C ARG A 86 -24.93 23.10 21.12
N ALA A 87 -23.80 23.76 20.84
CA ALA A 87 -23.19 24.75 21.74
C ALA A 87 -23.99 26.07 21.81
N GLN A 88 -24.80 26.37 20.79
CA GLN A 88 -25.67 27.56 20.75
C GLN A 88 -27.06 27.32 21.35
N GLN A 89 -27.42 26.08 21.69
CA GLN A 89 -28.67 25.79 22.38
C GLN A 89 -28.52 26.13 23.87
N PRO A 90 -29.31 27.07 24.39
CA PRO A 90 -29.28 27.39 25.82
C PRO A 90 -29.70 26.15 26.62
N PRO A 91 -29.07 25.89 27.78
CA PRO A 91 -29.49 24.80 28.64
C PRO A 91 -30.94 25.06 29.06
N HIS A 92 -31.86 24.23 28.57
CA HIS A 92 -33.21 24.18 29.10
C HIS A 92 -33.13 23.63 30.52
N MET A 93 -33.00 24.54 31.50
CA MET A 93 -33.19 24.26 32.91
C MET A 93 -34.69 23.98 33.10
N HIS A 94 -35.01 22.71 33.37
CA HIS A 94 -36.33 22.26 33.81
C HIS A 94 -36.47 22.50 35.32
#